data_AF-A0A8T5GT02-F1
#
_entry.id   AF-A0A8T5GT02-F1
#
_cell.length_a   1.000
_cell.length_b   1.000
_cell.length_c   1.000
_cell.angle_alpha   90.00
_cell.angle_beta   90.00
_cell.angle_gamma   90.00
#
_symmetry.space_group_name_H-M   'P 1'
#
loop_
_entity.id
_entity.type
_entity.pdbx_description
1 polymer ?
#
loop_
_entity_poly.entity_id
_entity_poly.type
_entity_poly.pdbx_seq_one_letter_code
_entity_poly.pdbx_strand_id
1 'polypeptide(L)'
;MVTQLVGLFGACLLAANALFQLALAAGVPWGDAAFGGEVAHDDGSLPPRYRVMSLVSAAIMGFLIMVVLSASSVGNTRPMDAGFATLVCKGATVPFALNTAGNLASTNKIERWVMGSATVCLTISFGLIGWVF
;
A
#
# COMPACT_ATOMS: atom_id res chain seq x y z
N MET A 1 -8.98 14.55 -15.62
CA MET A 1 -9.69 13.26 -15.71
C MET A 1 -8.74 12.07 -15.50
N VAL A 2 -7.63 11.96 -16.25
CA VAL A 2 -6.65 10.86 -16.07
C VAL A 2 -6.08 10.79 -14.65
N THR A 3 -5.65 11.92 -14.08
CA THR A 3 -5.11 11.99 -12.71
C THR A 3 -6.09 11.45 -11.66
N GLN A 4 -7.38 11.74 -11.80
CA GLN A 4 -8.44 11.24 -10.91
C GLN A 4 -8.62 9.73 -11.02
N LEU A 5 -8.59 9.18 -12.23
CA LEU A 5 -8.67 7.73 -12.45
C LEU A 5 -7.47 7.00 -11.84
N VAL A 6 -6.26 7.52 -12.05
CA VAL A 6 -5.03 6.98 -11.45
C VAL A 6 -5.08 7.06 -9.92
N GLY A 7 -5.53 8.19 -9.39
CA GLY A 7 -5.68 8.38 -7.94
C GLY A 7 -6.70 7.45 -7.32
N LEU A 8 -7.86 7.28 -7.95
CA LEU A 8 -8.89 6.35 -7.50
C LEU A 8 -8.40 4.90 -7.55
N PHE A 9 -7.73 4.51 -8.63
CA PHE A 9 -7.13 3.18 -8.76
C PHE A 9 -6.10 2.91 -7.65
N GLY A 10 -5.17 3.84 -7.43
CA GLY A 10 -4.19 3.74 -6.34
C GLY A 10 -4.83 3.68 -4.96
N ALA A 11 -5.89 4.48 -4.73
CA ALA A 11 -6.65 4.45 -3.49
C ALA A 11 -7.35 3.10 -3.26
N CYS A 12 -7.97 2.51 -4.27
CA CYS A 12 -8.60 1.20 -4.18
C CYS A 12 -7.58 0.10 -3.87
N LEU A 13 -6.40 0.12 -4.50
CA LEU A 13 -5.32 -0.81 -4.21
C LEU A 13 -4.83 -0.66 -2.76
N LEU A 14 -4.61 0.57 -2.29
CA LEU A 14 -4.25 0.83 -0.90
C LEU A 14 -5.34 0.37 0.08
N ALA A 15 -6.61 0.57 -0.25
CA ALA A 15 -7.72 0.16 0.60
C ALA A 15 -7.78 -1.37 0.72
N ALA A 16 -7.63 -2.09 -0.39
CA ALA A 16 -7.55 -3.55 -0.36
C ALA A 16 -6.37 -4.03 0.50
N ASN A 17 -5.20 -3.40 0.35
CA ASN A 17 -4.01 -3.75 1.12
C ASN A 17 -4.16 -3.40 2.61
N ALA A 18 -4.81 -2.27 2.94
CA ALA A 18 -5.10 -1.88 4.31
C ALA A 18 -6.07 -2.85 5.00
N LEU A 19 -7.11 -3.30 4.29
CA LEU A 19 -8.04 -4.32 4.80
C LEU A 19 -7.32 -5.65 5.05
N PHE A 20 -6.41 -6.06 4.17
CA PHE A 20 -5.56 -7.23 4.39
C PHE A 20 -4.70 -7.08 5.66
N GLN A 21 -4.05 -5.93 5.84
CA GLN A 21 -3.25 -5.63 7.03
C GLN A 21 -4.10 -5.59 8.32
N LEU A 22 -5.34 -5.10 8.25
CA LEU A 22 -6.27 -5.14 9.38
C LEU A 22 -6.71 -6.57 9.71
N ALA A 23 -6.95 -7.41 8.71
CA ALA A 23 -7.25 -8.83 8.91
C ALA A 23 -6.09 -9.56 9.61
N LEU A 24 -4.85 -9.30 9.19
CA LEU A 24 -3.64 -9.80 9.84
C LEU A 24 -3.52 -9.29 11.29
N ALA A 25 -3.78 -8.01 11.53
CA ALA A 25 -3.82 -7.44 12.88
C ALA A 25 -4.92 -8.09 13.75
N ALA A 26 -6.05 -8.48 13.17
CA ALA A 26 -7.13 -9.22 13.82
C ALA A 26 -6.80 -10.70 14.07
N GLY A 27 -5.72 -11.23 13.49
CA GLY A 27 -5.23 -12.59 13.72
C GLY A 27 -5.77 -13.62 12.73
N VAL A 28 -6.23 -13.18 11.55
CA VAL A 28 -6.60 -14.09 10.47
C VAL A 28 -5.36 -14.91 10.06
N PRO A 29 -5.49 -16.22 9.81
CA PRO A 29 -4.37 -17.12 9.52
C PRO A 29 -3.86 -16.97 8.07
N TRP A 30 -3.50 -15.74 7.69
CA TRP A 30 -2.91 -15.39 6.40
C TRP A 30 -1.47 -14.87 6.55
N GLY A 31 -0.83 -15.17 7.69
CA GLY A 31 0.55 -14.80 7.98
C GLY A 31 1.52 -15.32 6.91
N ASP A 32 1.24 -16.49 6.31
CA ASP A 32 2.05 -17.08 5.25
C ASP A 32 2.12 -16.23 3.97
N ALA A 33 1.13 -15.36 3.76
CA ALA A 33 1.05 -14.45 2.62
C ALA A 33 1.68 -13.08 2.90
N ALA A 34 2.26 -12.88 4.09
CA ALA A 34 2.85 -11.62 4.53
C ALA A 34 4.21 -11.83 5.18
N PHE A 35 5.05 -10.79 5.18
CA PHE A 35 6.36 -10.80 5.83
C PHE A 35 7.26 -11.99 5.43
N GLY A 36 7.20 -12.44 4.16
CA GLY A 36 7.98 -13.57 3.66
C GLY A 36 7.41 -14.94 4.03
N GLY A 37 6.32 -15.02 4.80
CA GLY A 37 5.74 -16.25 5.32
C GLY A 37 6.54 -16.93 6.45
N GLU A 38 7.76 -16.46 6.75
CA GLU A 38 8.63 -17.07 7.77
C GLU A 38 8.20 -16.79 9.21
N VAL A 39 7.35 -15.79 9.42
CA VAL A 39 6.96 -15.31 10.74
C VAL A 39 5.56 -15.72 11.16
N ALA A 40 4.84 -16.46 10.32
CA ALA A 40 3.59 -17.08 10.73
C ALA A 40 3.84 -18.13 11.82
N HIS A 41 2.92 -18.22 12.77
CA HIS A 41 2.81 -19.35 13.68
C HIS A 41 2.36 -20.61 12.91
N ASP A 42 2.45 -21.78 13.54
CA ASP A 42 2.00 -23.06 12.94
C ASP A 42 0.51 -23.06 12.54
N ASP A 43 -0.29 -22.17 13.15
CA ASP A 43 -1.70 -21.95 12.82
C ASP A 43 -1.92 -20.94 11.68
N GLY A 44 -0.85 -20.43 11.08
CA GLY A 44 -0.86 -19.41 10.02
C GLY A 44 -1.10 -17.98 10.54
N SER A 45 -1.27 -17.78 11.85
CA SER A 45 -1.50 -16.45 12.44
C SER A 45 -0.18 -15.72 12.71
N LEU A 46 -0.22 -14.39 12.80
CA LEU A 46 0.98 -13.60 13.08
C LEU A 46 1.23 -13.46 14.60
N PRO A 47 2.51 -13.49 15.03
CA PRO A 47 2.90 -13.16 16.40
C PRO A 47 2.44 -11.74 16.78
N PRO A 48 2.18 -11.47 18.07
CA PRO A 48 1.65 -10.18 18.53
C PRO A 48 2.43 -8.96 18.01
N ARG A 49 3.77 -9.06 17.94
CA ARG A 49 4.63 -8.00 17.40
C ARG A 49 4.32 -7.66 15.94
N TYR A 50 4.07 -8.66 15.09
CA TYR A 50 3.77 -8.45 13.67
C TYR A 50 2.33 -8.03 13.44
N ARG A 51 1.41 -8.39 14.34
CA ARG A 51 0.04 -7.87 14.34
C ARG A 51 0.02 -6.35 14.58
N VAL A 52 0.84 -5.86 15.51
CA VAL A 52 1.02 -4.41 15.73
C VAL A 52 1.65 -3.74 14.50
N MET A 53 2.67 -4.34 13.89
CA MET A 53 3.25 -3.81 12.65
C MET A 53 2.24 -3.77 11.50
N SER A 54 1.35 -4.76 11.41
CA SER A 54 0.26 -4.79 10.42
C SER A 54 -0.74 -3.68 10.67
N LEU A 55 -1.11 -3.44 11.94
CA LEU A 55 -1.99 -2.33 12.32
C LEU A 55 -1.38 -0.97 11.96
N VAL A 56 -0.09 -0.76 12.26
CA VAL A 56 0.64 0.46 11.89
C VAL A 56 0.68 0.62 10.37
N SER A 57 0.92 -0.46 9.63
CA SER A 57 0.91 -0.46 8.16
C SER A 57 -0.45 -0.07 7.60
N ALA A 58 -1.55 -0.61 8.15
CA ALA A 58 -2.91 -0.23 7.77
C ALA A 58 -3.19 1.26 8.03
N ALA A 59 -2.73 1.80 9.16
CA ALA A 59 -2.87 3.23 9.48
C ALA A 59 -2.11 4.12 8.48
N ILE A 60 -0.86 3.75 8.14
CA ILE A 60 -0.07 4.47 7.13
C ILE A 60 -0.75 4.41 5.75
N MET A 61 -1.28 3.26 5.36
CA MET A 61 -2.03 3.13 4.10
C MET A 61 -3.29 3.98 4.10
N GLY A 62 -4.02 4.05 5.22
CA GLY A 62 -5.17 4.94 5.40
C GLY A 62 -4.81 6.41 5.19
N PHE A 63 -3.67 6.85 5.74
CA PHE A 63 -3.14 8.18 5.49
C PHE A 63 -2.79 8.41 4.01
N LEU A 64 -2.12 7.44 3.37
CA LEU A 64 -1.75 7.54 1.95
C LEU A 64 -2.97 7.55 1.01
N ILE A 65 -4.09 6.94 1.39
CA ILE A 65 -5.37 7.06 0.67
C ILE A 65 -5.85 8.51 0.68
N MET A 66 -5.84 9.18 1.84
CA MET A 66 -6.23 10.59 1.93
C MET A 66 -5.32 11.49 1.09
N VAL A 67 -4.01 11.21 1.11
CA VAL A 67 -3.01 11.93 0.31
C VAL A 67 -3.28 11.76 -1.18
N VAL A 68 -3.42 10.53 -1.68
CA VAL A 68 -3.55 10.29 -3.12
C VAL A 68 -4.88 10.84 -3.66
N LEU A 69 -5.96 10.79 -2.88
CA LEU A 69 -7.25 11.41 -3.24
C LEU A 69 -7.15 12.94 -3.28
N SER A 70 -6.41 13.54 -2.33
CA SER A 70 -6.18 14.99 -2.29
C SER A 70 -5.33 15.47 -3.48
N ALA A 71 -4.24 14.75 -3.78
CA ALA A 71 -3.34 15.07 -4.89
C ALA A 71 -4.02 14.88 -6.26
N SER A 72 -4.90 13.88 -6.38
CA SER A 72 -5.60 13.58 -7.64
C SER A 72 -6.87 14.40 -7.85
N SER A 73 -7.29 15.24 -6.89
CA SER A 73 -8.52 16.05 -6.94
C SER A 73 -9.81 15.24 -7.14
N VAL A 74 -9.85 14.01 -6.64
CA VAL A 74 -11.04 13.15 -6.72
C VAL A 74 -12.14 13.73 -5.81
N GLY A 75 -13.32 14.01 -6.39
CA GLY A 75 -14.51 14.41 -5.64
C GLY A 75 -14.57 15.85 -5.14
N ASN A 76 -13.68 16.76 -5.58
CA ASN A 76 -13.57 18.15 -5.10
C ASN A 76 -13.35 18.32 -3.57
N THR A 77 -13.26 17.23 -2.81
CA THR A 77 -12.91 17.23 -1.41
C THR A 77 -11.39 17.27 -1.28
N ARG A 78 -10.85 18.38 -0.79
CA ARG A 78 -9.43 18.54 -0.46
C ARG A 78 -9.24 18.52 1.06
N PRO A 79 -9.15 17.33 1.69
CA PRO A 79 -8.83 17.26 3.11
C PRO A 79 -7.39 17.73 3.42
N MET A 80 -6.52 17.80 2.40
CA MET A 80 -5.16 18.34 2.50
C MET A 80 -4.84 19.33 1.38
N ASP A 81 -3.83 20.17 1.62
CA ASP A 81 -3.23 21.02 0.60
C ASP A 81 -2.67 20.17 -0.56
N ALA A 82 -2.96 20.58 -1.79
CA ALA A 82 -2.60 19.81 -2.98
C ALA A 82 -1.07 19.76 -3.19
N GLY A 83 -0.35 20.84 -2.88
CA GLY A 83 1.11 20.88 -3.00
C GLY A 83 1.77 19.94 -2.01
N PHE A 84 1.29 19.92 -0.76
CA PHE A 84 1.73 18.96 0.24
C PHE A 84 1.41 17.51 -0.17
N ALA A 85 0.20 17.24 -0.66
CA ALA A 85 -0.19 15.90 -1.07
C ALA A 85 0.66 15.37 -2.23
N THR A 86 0.93 16.20 -3.24
CA THR A 86 1.83 15.84 -4.36
C THR A 86 3.26 15.61 -3.88
N LEU A 87 3.76 16.41 -2.93
CA LEU A 87 5.08 16.19 -2.34
C LEU A 87 5.18 14.85 -1.61
N VAL A 88 4.15 14.48 -0.83
CA VAL A 88 4.08 13.17 -0.18
C VAL A 88 3.99 12.06 -1.21
N CYS A 89 3.23 12.22 -2.31
CA CYS A 89 3.20 11.24 -3.39
C CYS A 89 4.58 11.04 -4.04
N LYS A 90 5.32 12.13 -4.30
CA LYS A 90 6.72 12.07 -4.78
C LYS A 90 7.59 11.26 -3.82
N GLY A 91 7.54 11.60 -2.53
CA GLY A 91 8.33 10.93 -1.49
C GLY A 91 7.97 9.45 -1.35
N ALA A 92 6.69 9.10 -1.35
CA ALA A 92 6.19 7.74 -1.21
C ALA A 92 6.50 6.84 -2.41
N THR A 93 6.79 7.42 -3.58
CA THR A 93 7.21 6.65 -4.77
C THR A 93 8.46 5.81 -4.50
N VAL A 94 9.43 6.36 -3.75
CA VAL A 94 10.71 5.69 -3.43
C VAL A 94 10.52 4.43 -2.57
N PRO A 95 9.87 4.48 -1.39
CA PRO A 95 9.63 3.29 -0.60
C PRO A 95 8.72 2.28 -1.31
N PHE A 96 7.77 2.71 -2.14
CA PHE A 96 6.99 1.77 -2.96
C PHE A 96 7.84 1.06 -4.03
N ALA A 97 8.78 1.75 -4.65
CA ALA A 97 9.71 1.13 -5.60
C ALA A 97 10.62 0.10 -4.90
N LEU A 98 11.11 0.41 -3.70
CA LEU A 98 11.89 -0.54 -2.89
C LEU A 98 11.05 -1.75 -2.47
N ASN A 99 9.80 -1.53 -2.04
CA ASN A 99 8.87 -2.60 -1.68
C ASN A 99 8.57 -3.50 -2.90
N THR A 100 8.37 -2.90 -4.07
CA THR A 100 8.21 -3.60 -5.34
C THR A 100 9.39 -4.50 -5.65
N ALA A 101 10.62 -3.97 -5.52
CA ALA A 101 11.83 -4.76 -5.73
C ALA A 101 11.90 -5.95 -4.76
N GLY A 102 11.55 -5.74 -3.48
CA GLY A 102 11.48 -6.80 -2.47
C GLY A 102 10.47 -7.89 -2.83
N ASN A 103 9.24 -7.53 -3.18
CA ASN A 103 8.20 -8.48 -3.55
C ASN A 103 8.56 -9.27 -4.82
N LEU A 104 9.09 -8.60 -5.85
CA LEU A 104 9.50 -9.27 -7.09
C LEU A 104 10.73 -10.18 -6.91
N ALA A 105 11.58 -9.88 -5.93
CA ALA A 105 12.71 -10.73 -5.54
C ALA A 105 12.32 -11.90 -4.63
N SER A 106 11.11 -11.88 -4.04
CA SER A 106 10.65 -12.95 -3.16
C SER A 106 10.57 -14.30 -3.87
N THR A 107 10.93 -15.35 -3.14
CA THR A 107 10.84 -16.76 -3.58
C THR A 107 9.39 -17.27 -3.52
N ASN A 108 8.53 -16.66 -2.69
CA ASN A 108 7.12 -17.03 -2.58
C ASN A 108 6.33 -16.54 -3.82
N LYS A 109 5.62 -17.46 -4.48
CA LYS A 109 4.83 -17.15 -5.69
C LYS A 109 3.73 -16.12 -5.41
N ILE A 110 3.12 -16.16 -4.23
CA ILE A 110 2.06 -15.21 -3.86
C ILE A 110 2.65 -13.81 -3.70
N GLU A 111 3.75 -13.67 -2.98
CA GLU A 111 4.43 -12.39 -2.81
C GLU A 111 4.95 -11.84 -4.14
N ARG A 112 5.54 -12.70 -4.98
CA ARG A 112 6.08 -12.29 -6.26
C ARG A 112 5.03 -11.80 -7.24
N TRP A 113 3.94 -12.55 -7.41
CA TRP A 113 2.97 -12.28 -8.47
C TRP A 113 1.78 -11.44 -8.00
N VAL A 114 1.32 -11.61 -6.76
CA VAL A 114 0.18 -10.83 -6.24
C VAL A 114 0.68 -9.54 -5.62
N MET A 115 1.55 -9.63 -4.61
CA MET A 115 2.04 -8.45 -3.91
C MET A 115 2.99 -7.62 -4.78
N GLY A 116 3.83 -8.29 -5.59
CA GLY A 116 4.71 -7.64 -6.57
C GLY A 116 3.92 -6.82 -7.59
N SER A 117 2.93 -7.41 -8.27
CA SER A 117 2.12 -6.67 -9.23
C SER A 117 1.32 -5.54 -8.58
N ALA A 118 0.76 -5.74 -7.37
CA ALA A 118 0.07 -4.67 -6.65
C ALA A 118 0.99 -3.49 -6.31
N THR A 119 2.22 -3.79 -5.85
CA THR A 119 3.21 -2.75 -5.49
C THR A 119 3.81 -2.06 -6.71
N VAL A 120 3.97 -2.74 -7.84
CA VAL A 120 4.26 -2.10 -9.14
C VAL A 120 3.18 -1.07 -9.48
N CYS A 121 1.91 -1.48 -9.44
CA CYS A 121 0.78 -0.61 -9.75
C CYS A 121 0.72 0.61 -8.82
N LEU A 122 0.99 0.44 -7.53
CA LEU A 122 1.08 1.54 -6.57
C LEU A 122 2.26 2.48 -6.87
N THR A 123 3.44 1.92 -7.16
CA THR A 123 4.63 2.70 -7.53
C THR A 123 4.37 3.57 -8.75
N ILE A 124 3.74 3.02 -9.79
CA ILE A 124 3.37 3.76 -10.99
C ILE A 124 2.32 4.83 -10.67
N SER A 125 1.29 4.50 -9.89
CA SER A 125 0.21 5.45 -9.56
C SER A 125 0.74 6.66 -8.79
N PHE A 126 1.54 6.41 -7.75
CA PHE A 126 2.18 7.47 -6.95
C PHE A 126 3.24 8.23 -7.75
N GLY A 127 3.98 7.53 -8.62
CA GLY A 127 4.97 8.13 -9.51
C GLY A 127 4.35 9.12 -10.50
N LEU A 128 3.25 8.73 -11.16
CA LEU A 128 2.53 9.58 -12.10
C LEU A 128 1.93 10.82 -11.41
N ILE A 129 1.29 10.64 -10.25
CA ILE A 129 0.69 11.75 -9.49
C ILE A 129 1.74 12.67 -8.90
N GLY A 130 2.86 12.11 -8.44
CA GLY A 130 3.94 12.89 -7.85
C GLY A 130 4.75 13.66 -8.88
N TRP A 131 5.22 12.99 -9.94
CA TRP A 131 6.30 13.51 -10.79
C TRP A 131 5.86 13.99 -12.16
N VAL A 132 4.68 13.59 -12.64
CA VAL A 132 4.23 13.86 -14.01
C VAL A 132 3.11 14.89 -14.07
N PHE A 133 2.08 14.72 -13.23
CA PHE A 133 0.95 15.64 -13.12
C PHE A 133 1.24 16.80 -12.16
#